data_AF-A0A522NFI1-F1
#
_entry.id   AF-A0A522NFI1-F1
#
_cell.length_a   1.000
_cell.length_b   1.000
_cell.length_c   1.000
_cell.angle_alpha   90.00
_cell.angle_beta   90.00
_cell.angle_gamma   90.00
#
_symmetry.space_group_name_H-M   'P 1'
#
loop_
_entity.id
_entity.type
_entity.pdbx_description
1 polymer ?
#
loop_
_entity_poly.entity_id
_entity_poly.type
_entity_poly.pdbx_seq_one_letter_code
_entity_poly.pdbx_strand_id
1 'polypeptide(L)'
;MYKKLPDDFSLLCDLRASRPSQLASETLRRLKISVLQDKYAIYNDINGLPRGYAAWADVNTESLLRMCRVDDFPQYNYEWNEGNIKIIIDVLMHARPHGQKLSSLIFKLVKDSEKVAFVRRGKFKVYERKNGRFRLRFVKVWRSIDP
;
A
#
# COMPACT_ATOMS: atom_id res chain seq x y z
N MET A 1 0.29 -19.43 -19.35
CA MET A 1 -0.44 -18.32 -20.01
C MET A 1 -0.02 -17.02 -19.32
N TYR A 2 0.79 -16.18 -19.97
CA TYR A 2 1.22 -14.91 -19.39
C TYR A 2 0.07 -13.89 -19.54
N LYS A 3 -0.53 -13.45 -18.41
CA LYS A 3 -1.47 -12.33 -18.45
C LYS A 3 -0.71 -11.08 -18.88
N LYS A 4 -1.21 -10.36 -19.89
CA LYS A 4 -0.71 -9.04 -20.26
C LYS A 4 -0.74 -8.16 -19.00
N LEU A 5 0.35 -7.46 -18.73
CA LEU A 5 0.39 -6.53 -17.61
C LEU A 5 -0.60 -5.39 -17.88
N PRO A 6 -1.43 -4.98 -16.90
CA PRO A 6 -2.33 -3.85 -17.09
C PRO A 6 -1.56 -2.57 -17.41
N ASP A 7 -2.11 -1.73 -18.29
CA ASP A 7 -1.52 -0.43 -18.65
C ASP A 7 -1.33 0.47 -17.41
N ASP A 8 -2.12 0.23 -16.35
CA ASP A 8 -2.03 0.91 -15.06
C ASP A 8 -0.70 0.69 -14.34
N PHE A 9 -0.01 -0.43 -14.55
CA PHE A 9 1.31 -0.61 -13.92
C PHE A 9 2.34 0.39 -14.47
N SER A 10 2.34 0.59 -15.79
CA SER A 10 3.21 1.59 -16.43
C SER A 10 2.90 2.98 -15.90
N LEU A 11 1.61 3.33 -15.80
CA LEU A 11 1.18 4.59 -15.21
C LEU A 11 1.65 4.77 -13.75
N LEU A 12 1.54 3.75 -12.91
CA LEU A 12 2.02 3.79 -11.52
C LEU A 12 3.54 3.97 -11.48
N CYS A 13 4.29 3.34 -12.38
CA CYS A 13 5.73 3.54 -12.52
C CYS A 13 6.07 4.98 -12.92
N ASP A 14 5.37 5.57 -13.89
CA ASP A 14 5.57 6.95 -14.35
C ASP A 14 5.26 7.96 -13.25
N LEU A 15 4.17 7.74 -12.52
CA LEU A 15 3.85 8.52 -11.33
C LEU A 15 4.96 8.39 -10.30
N ARG A 16 5.49 7.18 -10.04
CA ARG A 16 6.54 7.02 -9.02
C ARG A 16 7.87 7.63 -9.46
N ALA A 17 8.26 7.51 -10.73
CA ALA A 17 9.50 8.04 -11.28
C ALA A 17 9.58 9.57 -11.20
N SER A 18 8.45 10.26 -11.29
CA SER A 18 8.39 11.73 -11.19
C SER A 18 8.62 12.26 -9.76
N ARG A 19 8.73 11.41 -8.74
CA ARG A 19 9.26 11.77 -7.41
C ARG A 19 10.51 10.95 -7.11
N PRO A 20 11.72 11.54 -7.24
CA PRO A 20 12.96 10.84 -6.92
C PRO A 20 13.09 10.65 -5.41
N SER A 21 12.45 9.61 -4.89
CA SER A 21 12.84 8.90 -3.68
C SER A 21 13.35 7.54 -4.13
N GLN A 22 14.45 7.04 -3.55
CA GLN A 22 15.05 5.75 -3.90
C GLN A 22 13.97 4.68 -4.15
N LEU A 23 13.84 4.30 -5.41
CA LEU A 23 12.81 3.39 -5.88
C LEU A 23 13.42 2.00 -5.81
N ALA A 24 13.35 1.38 -4.63
CA ALA A 24 13.87 0.04 -4.43
C ALA A 24 13.16 -0.94 -5.40
N SER A 25 13.91 -1.86 -6.00
CA SER A 25 13.41 -2.89 -6.92
C SER A 25 12.24 -3.69 -6.30
N GLU A 26 12.32 -3.94 -4.99
CA GLU A 26 11.24 -4.58 -4.23
C GLU A 26 9.94 -3.77 -4.21
N THR A 27 10.00 -2.44 -4.22
CA THR A 27 8.80 -1.61 -4.30
C THR A 27 8.11 -1.80 -5.65
N LEU A 28 8.87 -1.83 -6.76
CA LEU A 28 8.32 -2.09 -8.09
C LEU A 28 7.69 -3.48 -8.19
N ARG A 29 8.36 -4.49 -7.63
CA ARG A 29 7.83 -5.86 -7.57
C ARG A 29 6.49 -5.90 -6.84
N ARG A 30 6.39 -5.26 -5.66
CA ARG A 30 5.14 -5.24 -4.87
C ARG A 30 4.04 -4.41 -5.55
N LEU A 31 4.38 -3.31 -6.23
CA LEU A 31 3.43 -2.55 -7.05
C LEU A 31 2.88 -3.40 -8.19
N LYS A 32 3.74 -4.14 -8.89
CA LYS A 32 3.34 -5.05 -9.97
C LYS A 32 2.32 -6.08 -9.48
N ILE A 33 2.60 -6.71 -8.34
CA ILE A 33 1.69 -7.70 -7.75
C ILE A 33 0.37 -7.05 -7.34
N SER A 34 0.42 -5.85 -6.74
CA SER A 34 -0.79 -5.11 -6.36
C SER A 34 -1.67 -4.80 -7.56
N VAL A 35 -1.09 -4.36 -8.68
CA VAL A 35 -1.83 -4.13 -9.94
C VAL A 35 -2.41 -5.42 -10.51
N LEU A 36 -1.64 -6.51 -10.51
CA LEU A 36 -2.12 -7.82 -10.99
C LEU A 36 -3.29 -8.39 -10.17
N GLN A 37 -3.40 -7.98 -8.91
CA GLN A 37 -4.46 -8.39 -7.98
C GLN A 37 -5.59 -7.35 -7.85
N ASP A 38 -5.57 -6.29 -8.66
CA ASP A 38 -6.51 -5.17 -8.60
C ASP A 38 -6.57 -4.51 -7.19
N LYS A 39 -5.41 -4.44 -6.53
CA LYS A 39 -5.21 -3.87 -5.19
C LYS A 39 -4.51 -2.52 -5.24
N TYR A 40 -5.05 -1.62 -6.06
CA TYR A 40 -4.56 -0.27 -6.20
C TYR A 40 -5.72 0.70 -6.48
N ALA A 41 -5.47 1.99 -6.26
CA ALA A 41 -6.41 3.05 -6.56
C ALA A 41 -5.64 4.26 -7.07
N ILE A 42 -6.05 4.79 -8.22
CA ILE A 42 -5.48 6.00 -8.81
C ILE A 42 -6.29 7.21 -8.35
N TYR A 43 -5.59 8.26 -7.97
CA TYR A 43 -6.18 9.56 -7.69
C TYR A 43 -6.01 10.48 -8.89
N ASN A 44 -7.13 10.89 -9.48
CA ASN A 44 -7.17 11.86 -10.57
C ASN A 44 -7.49 13.26 -10.04
N ASP A 45 -6.96 14.30 -10.70
CA ASP A 45 -7.37 15.68 -10.45
C ASP A 45 -8.72 16.02 -11.11
N ILE A 46 -9.12 17.27 -10.99
CA ILE A 46 -10.38 17.78 -11.55
C ILE A 46 -10.46 17.67 -13.08
N ASN A 47 -9.31 17.55 -13.76
CA ASN A 47 -9.22 17.41 -15.21
C ASN A 47 -9.07 15.95 -15.63
N GLY A 48 -9.20 15.00 -14.70
CA GLY A 48 -9.04 13.56 -14.97
C GLY A 48 -7.58 13.11 -15.06
N LEU A 49 -6.60 13.97 -14.79
CA LEU A 49 -5.19 13.61 -14.88
C LEU A 49 -4.74 12.85 -13.61
N PRO A 50 -4.00 11.74 -13.74
CA PRO A 50 -3.50 10.99 -12.60
C PRO A 50 -2.46 11.82 -11.83
N ARG A 51 -2.72 12.01 -10.53
CA ARG A 51 -1.85 12.78 -9.61
C ARG A 51 -1.33 11.97 -8.44
N GLY A 52 -1.73 10.73 -8.29
CA GLY A 52 -1.28 9.88 -7.21
C GLY A 52 -1.91 8.51 -7.23
N TYR A 53 -1.48 7.65 -6.32
CA TYR A 53 -2.05 6.33 -6.14
C TYR A 53 -1.87 5.83 -4.70
N ALA A 54 -2.64 4.80 -4.35
CA ALA A 54 -2.39 3.94 -3.21
C ALA A 54 -2.39 2.49 -3.68
N ALA A 55 -1.44 1.69 -3.20
CA ALA A 55 -1.37 0.25 -3.46
C ALA A 55 -1.35 -0.51 -2.13
N TRP A 56 -2.02 -1.65 -2.09
CA TRP A 56 -2.14 -2.45 -0.87
C TRP A 56 -2.13 -3.96 -1.14
N ALA A 57 -2.10 -4.72 -0.06
CA ALA A 57 -2.41 -6.14 -0.01
C ALA A 57 -3.52 -6.38 1.02
N ASP A 58 -4.39 -7.34 0.75
CA ASP A 58 -5.43 -7.82 1.67
C ASP A 58 -4.95 -9.15 2.27
N VAL A 59 -4.45 -9.10 3.50
CA VAL A 59 -3.78 -10.23 4.17
C VAL A 59 -4.62 -10.78 5.33
N ASN A 60 -4.30 -11.99 5.78
CA ASN A 60 -4.91 -12.58 6.96
C ASN A 60 -4.10 -12.25 8.25
N THR A 61 -4.56 -12.75 9.39
CA THR A 61 -3.89 -12.51 10.68
C THR A 61 -2.52 -13.20 10.75
N GLU A 62 -2.35 -14.37 10.14
CA GLU A 62 -1.09 -15.11 10.14
C GLU A 62 0.00 -14.35 9.38
N SER A 63 -0.31 -13.87 8.18
CA SER A 63 0.61 -13.03 7.40
C SER A 63 0.96 -11.74 8.13
N LEU A 64 0.00 -11.06 8.76
CA LEU A 64 0.29 -9.89 9.59
C LEU A 64 1.26 -10.24 10.74
N LEU A 65 1.03 -11.35 11.44
CA LEU A 65 1.91 -11.79 12.53
C LEU A 65 3.30 -12.16 12.02
N ARG A 66 3.40 -12.77 10.83
CA ARG A 66 4.67 -13.04 10.16
C ARG A 66 5.42 -11.73 9.90
N MET A 67 4.77 -10.73 9.30
CA MET A 67 5.36 -9.40 9.07
C MET A 67 5.90 -8.80 10.38
N CYS A 68 5.12 -8.85 11.46
CA CYS A 68 5.54 -8.38 12.79
C CYS A 68 6.81 -9.08 13.30
N ARG A 69 7.05 -10.34 12.92
CA ARG A 69 8.19 -11.14 13.38
C ARG A 69 9.41 -10.95 12.50
N VAL A 70 9.28 -11.13 11.18
CA VAL A 70 10.41 -11.27 10.26
C VAL A 70 10.74 -10.01 9.44
N ASP A 71 10.02 -8.91 9.64
CA ASP A 71 10.21 -7.65 8.90
C ASP A 71 10.13 -7.80 7.37
N ASP A 72 9.28 -8.72 6.91
CA ASP A 72 9.09 -8.99 5.49
C ASP A 72 7.64 -8.74 5.07
N PHE A 73 7.44 -8.34 3.82
CA PHE A 73 6.12 -8.23 3.21
C PHE A 73 5.61 -9.61 2.74
N PRO A 74 4.33 -9.71 2.34
CA PRO A 74 3.90 -10.81 1.49
C PRO A 74 4.91 -11.03 0.35
N GLN A 75 5.19 -12.30 0.01
CA GLN A 75 6.17 -12.70 -0.99
C GLN A 75 5.51 -13.40 -2.18
N TYR A 76 4.46 -14.17 -1.93
CA TYR A 76 3.74 -14.92 -2.95
C TYR A 76 2.42 -14.27 -3.34
N ASN A 77 2.05 -14.34 -4.62
CA ASN A 77 0.83 -13.70 -5.15
C ASN A 77 -0.47 -14.04 -4.39
N TYR A 78 -0.60 -15.26 -3.84
CA TYR A 78 -1.79 -15.66 -3.10
C TYR A 78 -1.95 -14.90 -1.78
N GLU A 79 -0.84 -14.45 -1.18
CA GLU A 79 -0.83 -13.72 0.09
C GLU A 79 -1.34 -12.28 -0.05
N TRP A 80 -1.52 -11.77 -1.27
CA TRP A 80 -2.03 -10.42 -1.51
C TRP A 80 -3.55 -10.30 -1.40
N ASN A 81 -4.26 -11.43 -1.35
CA ASN A 81 -5.71 -11.47 -1.35
C ASN A 81 -6.26 -12.66 -0.53
N GLU A 82 -5.83 -12.78 0.72
CA GLU A 82 -6.15 -13.91 1.61
C GLU A 82 -6.93 -13.52 2.86
N GLY A 83 -7.17 -12.22 3.10
CA GLY A 83 -7.87 -11.78 4.30
C GLY A 83 -8.44 -10.37 4.25
N ASN A 84 -8.78 -9.81 5.41
CA ASN A 84 -9.45 -8.51 5.55
C ASN A 84 -8.56 -7.40 6.13
N ILE A 85 -7.27 -7.69 6.36
CA ILE A 85 -6.29 -6.74 6.89
C ILE A 85 -5.61 -6.03 5.74
N LYS A 86 -5.71 -4.70 5.69
CA LYS A 86 -5.06 -3.92 4.63
C LYS A 86 -3.62 -3.58 4.99
N ILE A 87 -2.68 -4.08 4.19
CA ILE A 87 -1.27 -3.69 4.26
C ILE A 87 -1.02 -2.66 3.17
N ILE A 88 -0.79 -1.41 3.56
CA ILE A 88 -0.43 -0.36 2.59
C ILE A 88 1.02 -0.59 2.17
N ILE A 89 1.20 -0.90 0.89
CA ILE A 89 2.50 -1.16 0.27
C ILE A 89 3.18 0.16 -0.05
N ASP A 90 2.47 1.03 -0.76
CA ASP A 90 2.99 2.31 -1.19
C ASP A 90 1.86 3.32 -1.42
N VAL A 91 2.17 4.59 -1.19
CA VAL A 91 1.25 5.71 -1.43
C VAL A 91 2.06 6.86 -1.98
N LEU A 92 1.59 7.42 -3.10
CA LEU A 92 2.19 8.58 -3.73
C LEU A 92 1.15 9.62 -4.08
N MET A 93 1.47 10.89 -3.86
CA MET A 93 0.61 12.03 -4.22
C MET A 93 1.47 13.21 -4.67
N HIS A 94 1.41 13.59 -5.95
CA HIS A 94 2.26 14.62 -6.57
C HIS A 94 1.94 16.05 -6.17
N ALA A 95 0.66 16.41 -6.14
CA ALA A 95 0.25 17.71 -5.64
C ALA A 95 0.22 17.71 -4.12
N ARG A 96 0.48 18.85 -3.47
CA ARG A 96 0.00 19.07 -2.10
C ARG A 96 -1.51 18.89 -2.15
N PRO A 97 -2.07 17.77 -1.68
CA PRO A 97 -3.50 17.71 -1.55
C PRO A 97 -3.83 18.83 -0.57
N HIS A 98 -4.87 19.64 -0.81
CA HIS A 98 -5.58 20.17 0.35
C HIS A 98 -5.82 18.95 1.24
N GLY A 99 -5.21 18.87 2.42
CA GLY A 99 -4.92 17.60 3.13
C GLY A 99 -6.12 16.65 3.30
N GLN A 100 -7.33 17.21 3.17
CA GLN A 100 -8.62 16.54 3.06
C GLN A 100 -8.74 15.48 1.94
N LYS A 101 -8.06 15.61 0.79
CA LYS A 101 -8.25 14.66 -0.32
C LYS A 101 -7.49 13.34 -0.16
N LEU A 102 -6.26 13.38 0.36
CA LEU A 102 -5.49 12.16 0.66
C LEU A 102 -6.13 11.36 1.79
N SER A 103 -6.59 12.04 2.84
CA SER A 103 -7.31 11.38 3.92
C SER A 103 -8.59 10.73 3.40
N SER A 104 -9.30 11.34 2.46
CA SER A 104 -10.51 10.73 1.86
C SER A 104 -10.21 9.45 1.05
N LEU A 105 -9.12 9.42 0.27
CA LEU A 105 -8.73 8.24 -0.51
C LEU A 105 -8.36 7.09 0.42
N ILE A 106 -7.47 7.36 1.38
CA ILE A 106 -7.05 6.36 2.37
C ILE A 106 -8.26 5.93 3.20
N PHE A 107 -9.14 6.83 3.60
CA PHE A 107 -10.33 6.49 4.38
C PHE A 107 -11.30 5.58 3.62
N LYS A 108 -11.55 5.87 2.33
CA LYS A 108 -12.33 4.99 1.45
C LYS A 108 -11.67 3.62 1.33
N LEU A 109 -10.36 3.60 1.11
CA LEU A 109 -9.58 2.37 1.02
C LEU A 109 -9.75 1.50 2.26
N VAL A 110 -9.62 2.09 3.45
CA VAL A 110 -9.61 1.33 4.71
C VAL A 110 -10.99 1.21 5.34
N LYS A 111 -12.05 1.67 4.65
CA LYS A 111 -13.41 1.80 5.20
C LYS A 111 -13.93 0.49 5.78
N ASP A 112 -13.66 -0.62 5.11
CA ASP A 112 -14.20 -1.93 5.46
C ASP A 112 -13.17 -2.82 6.18
N SER A 113 -12.00 -2.26 6.51
CA SER A 113 -10.96 -2.98 7.22
C SER A 113 -11.03 -2.79 8.73
N GLU A 114 -10.91 -3.89 9.46
CA GLU A 114 -10.75 -3.89 10.91
C GLU A 114 -9.33 -3.49 11.32
N LYS A 115 -8.33 -3.85 10.50
CA LYS A 115 -6.93 -3.56 10.74
C LYS A 115 -6.26 -3.01 9.48
N VAL A 116 -5.35 -2.07 9.70
CA VAL A 116 -4.52 -1.47 8.65
C VAL A 116 -3.09 -1.45 9.14
N ALA A 117 -2.15 -1.90 8.32
CA ALA A 117 -0.74 -1.78 8.63
C ALA A 117 0.04 -1.14 7.49
N PHE A 118 1.17 -0.52 7.82
CA PHE A 118 2.06 0.11 6.85
C PHE A 118 3.45 0.36 7.43
N VAL A 119 4.45 0.44 6.55
CA VAL A 119 5.80 0.86 6.91
C VAL A 119 5.98 2.34 6.59
N ARG A 120 6.45 3.12 7.56
CA ARG A 120 6.78 4.54 7.34
C ARG A 120 7.95 4.96 8.21
N ARG A 121 8.99 5.53 7.60
CA ARG A 121 10.21 6.00 8.28
C ARG A 121 10.85 4.88 9.12
N GLY A 122 11.05 3.71 8.51
CA GLY A 122 11.65 2.55 9.18
C GLY A 122 10.83 1.99 10.34
N LYS A 123 9.52 2.28 10.41
CA LYS A 123 8.63 1.76 11.45
C LYS A 123 7.43 1.08 10.82
N PHE A 124 7.20 -0.17 11.20
CA PHE A 124 5.97 -0.88 10.90
C PHE A 124 4.92 -0.53 11.95
N LYS A 125 3.76 -0.09 11.49
CA LYS A 125 2.67 0.36 12.34
C LYS A 125 1.42 -0.45 12.02
N VAL A 126 0.75 -0.94 13.05
CA VAL A 126 -0.57 -1.57 12.92
C VAL A 126 -1.59 -0.75 13.68
N TYR A 127 -2.67 -0.41 12.98
CA TYR A 127 -3.83 0.26 13.51
C TYR A 127 -5.01 -0.70 13.51
N GLU A 128 -5.81 -0.64 14.55
CA GLU A 128 -7.05 -1.40 14.69
C GLU A 128 -8.22 -0.45 14.84
N ARG A 129 -9.33 -0.77 14.19
CA ARG A 129 -10.57 0.01 14.28
C ARG A 129 -11.29 -0.31 15.58
N LYS A 130 -11.53 0.72 16.39
CA LYS A 130 -12.34 0.68 17.61
C LYS A 130 -13.28 1.87 17.65
N ASN A 131 -14.58 1.62 17.84
CA ASN A 131 -15.63 2.65 17.87
C ASN A 131 -15.57 3.57 16.63
N GLY A 132 -15.43 2.97 15.44
CA GLY A 132 -15.34 3.68 14.16
C GLY A 132 -14.02 4.44 13.91
N ARG A 133 -13.04 4.39 14.83
CA ARG A 133 -11.76 5.10 14.70
C ARG A 133 -10.58 4.14 14.74
N PHE A 134 -9.58 4.38 13.89
CA PHE A 134 -8.33 3.64 13.94
C PHE A 134 -7.45 4.12 15.09
N ARG A 135 -6.99 3.17 15.92
CA ARG A 135 -6.06 3.41 17.02
C ARG A 135 -4.79 2.62 16.79
N LEU A 136 -3.64 3.23 17.03
CA LEU A 136 -2.36 2.55 16.96
C LEU A 136 -2.33 1.43 18.01
N ARG A 137 -2.02 0.21 17.58
CA ARG A 137 -1.92 -0.97 18.46
C ARG A 137 -0.52 -1.51 18.57
N PHE A 138 0.24 -1.42 17.48
CA PHE A 138 1.57 -1.99 17.41
C PHE A 138 2.49 -1.07 16.64
N VAL A 139 3.72 -0.94 17.14
CA VAL A 139 4.82 -0.27 16.45
C VAL A 139 6.08 -1.09 16.64
N LYS A 140 6.82 -1.32 15.56
CA LYS A 140 8.12 -1.97 15.58
C LYS A 140 9.07 -1.22 14.66
N VAL A 141 10.35 -1.18 15.02
CA VAL A 141 11.41 -0.78 14.07
C VAL A 141 11.44 -1.83 12.97
N TRP A 142 11.21 -1.40 11.74
CA TRP A 142 11.20 -2.25 10.57
C TRP A 142 12.59 -2.25 9.97
N ARG A 143 13.31 -3.36 10.12
CA ARG A 143 14.70 -3.48 9.69
C ARG A 143 14.86 -4.22 8.37
N SER A 144 13.79 -4.36 7.59
CA SER A 144 13.84 -4.96 6.25
C SER A 144 15.11 -4.52 5.56
N ILE A 145 15.94 -5.52 5.29
CA ILE A 145 17.23 -5.37 4.65
C ILE A 145 16.88 -4.94 3.23
N ASP A 146 16.95 -3.63 2.95
CA ASP A 146 17.27 -3.21 1.59
C ASP A 146 18.78 -3.51 1.46
N PRO A 147 19.20 -4.52 0.67
CA PRO A 147 20.57 -4.56 0.19
C PRO A 147 20.87 -3.38 -0.75
#